data_AF-A0A938UG47-F1
#
_entry.id   AF-A0A938UG47-F1
#
_cell.length_a   1.000
_cell.length_b   1.000
_cell.length_c   1.000
_cell.angle_alpha   90.00
_cell.angle_beta   90.00
_cell.angle_gamma   90.00
#
_symmetry.space_group_name_H-M   'P 1'
#
loop_
_entity.id
_entity.type
_entity.pdbx_description
1 polymer ?
#
loop_
_entity_poly.entity_id
_entity_poly.type
_entity_poly.pdbx_seq_one_letter_code
_entity_poly.pdbx_strand_id
1 'polypeptide(L)' 'MKSYRKELWFNIPGRRGFVNITGQVERCLKESGVIEGLVLVNAMHITASVFINDDESGLHQDYDDWL' A
#
# COMPACT_ATOMS: atom_id res chain seq x y z
N MET A 1 -14.45 21.05 3.87
CA MET A 1 -13.98 19.67 3.64
C MET A 1 -12.48 19.71 3.44
N LYS A 2 -11.70 18.98 4.24
CA LYS A 2 -10.24 18.86 4.03
C LYS A 2 -9.99 17.70 3.07
N SER A 3 -9.00 17.83 2.20
CA SER A 3 -8.49 16.74 1.36
C SER A 3 -6.97 16.71 1.44
N TYR A 4 -6.41 15.52 1.29
CA TYR A 4 -4.97 15.28 1.27
C TYR A 4 -4.66 14.29 0.16
N ARG A 5 -3.53 14.50 -0.53
CA ARG A 5 -3.07 13.63 -1.61
C ARG A 5 -1.57 13.43 -1.49
N LYS A 6 -1.14 12.17 -1.58
CA LYS A 6 0.26 11.78 -1.63
C LYS A 6 0.44 10.65 -2.64
N GLU A 7 1.52 10.72 -3.40
CA GLU A 7 1.97 9.61 -4.23
C GLU A 7 3.13 8.90 -3.54
N LEU A 8 3.05 7.57 -3.51
CA LEU A 8 4.14 6.71 -3.07
C LEU A 8 4.73 6.04 -4.30
N TRP A 9 6.03 6.21 -4.48
CA TRP A 9 6.78 5.71 -5.64
C TRP A 9 7.63 4.52 -5.22
N PHE A 10 7.59 3.45 -6.01
CA PHE A 10 8.28 2.20 -5.72
C PHE A 10 9.04 1.73 -6.95
N ASN A 11 10.25 1.21 -6.74
CA ASN A 11 11.02 0.49 -7.74
C ASN A 11 11.33 -0.90 -7.19
N ILE A 12 10.72 -1.94 -7.77
CA ILE A 12 10.86 -3.32 -7.32
C ILE A 12 11.93 -4.01 -8.19
N PRO A 13 12.97 -4.62 -7.60
CA PRO A 13 14.08 -5.19 -8.37
C PRO A 13 13.70 -6.44 -9.17
N GLY A 14 12.58 -7.10 -8.81
CA GLY A 14 12.06 -8.29 -9.47
C GLY A 14 10.75 -8.04 -10.20
N ARG A 15 10.30 -9.05 -10.96
CA ARG A 15 8.99 -9.02 -11.64
C ARG A 15 7.82 -8.92 -10.66
N ARG A 16 7.97 -9.49 -9.46
CA ARG A 16 7.01 -9.46 -8.35
C ARG A 16 7.72 -9.06 -7.06
N GLY A 17 6.98 -8.48 -6.14
CA GLY A 17 7.45 -8.13 -4.81
C GLY A 17 6.31 -7.61 -3.95
N PHE A 18 6.35 -7.95 -2.67
CA PHE A 18 5.40 -7.47 -1.67
C PHE A 18 6.08 -6.38 -0.83
N VAL A 19 5.41 -5.24 -0.66
CA VAL A 19 5.92 -4.11 0.12
C VAL A 19 4.86 -3.70 1.13
N ASN A 20 5.18 -3.81 2.41
CA ASN A 20 4.30 -3.30 3.47
C ASN A 20 4.37 -1.76 3.51
N ILE A 21 3.28 -1.11 3.12
CA ILE A 21 3.14 0.36 3.07
C ILE A 21 2.38 0.94 4.27
N THR A 22 2.01 0.13 5.27
CA THR A 22 1.19 0.56 6.41
C THR A 22 1.77 1.79 7.10
N GLY A 23 3.07 1.77 7.41
CA GLY A 23 3.74 2.91 8.03
C GLY A 23 3.81 4.17 7.14
N GLN A 24 3.79 4.03 5.80
CA GLN A 24 3.69 5.18 4.89
C GLN A 24 2.27 5.77 4.90
N VAL A 25 1.24 4.92 4.92
CA VAL A 25 -0.17 5.35 5.00
C VAL A 25 -0.45 6.03 6.34
N GLU A 26 0.05 5.51 7.46
CA GLU A 26 -0.08 6.16 8.77
C GLU A 26 0.54 7.57 8.81
N ARG A 27 1.70 7.76 8.15
CA ARG A 27 2.30 9.09 8.00
C ARG A 27 1.40 10.03 7.20
N CYS A 28 0.83 9.56 6.09
CA CYS A 28 -0.15 10.31 5.31
C CYS A 28 -1.36 10.73 6.15
N LEU A 29 -1.89 9.84 7.00
CA LEU A 29 -3.01 10.15 7.90
C LEU A 29 -2.62 11.26 8.89
N LYS A 30 -1.46 11.15 9.55
CA LYS A 30 -0.94 12.18 10.48
C LYS A 30 -0.72 13.52 9.78
N GLU A 31 -0.10 13.53 8.62
CA GLU A 31 0.14 14.75 7.82
C GLU A 31 -1.15 15.41 7.32
N SER A 32 -2.19 14.61 7.03
CA SER A 32 -3.47 15.14 6.52
C SER A 32 -4.23 15.99 7.54
N GLY A 33 -4.04 15.74 8.84
CA GLY A 33 -4.81 16.37 9.92
C GLY A 33 -6.32 16.14 9.81
N VAL A 34 -6.75 15.08 9.11
CA VAL A 34 -8.13 14.59 9.07
C VAL A 34 -8.34 13.66 10.26
N ILE A 35 -9.33 13.96 11.10
CA ILE A 35 -9.64 13.17 12.31
C ILE A 35 -10.66 12.08 12.01
N GLU A 36 -11.68 12.40 11.22
CA GLU A 36 -12.75 11.48 10.81
C GLU A 36 -12.95 11.58 9.30
N GLY A 37 -12.98 10.43 8.60
CA GLY A 37 -13.13 10.42 7.15
C GLY A 37 -12.82 9.06 6.53
N LEU A 38 -12.56 9.08 5.22
CA LEU A 38 -12.19 7.90 4.43
C LEU A 38 -10.81 8.10 3.81
N VAL A 39 -10.05 7.02 3.69
CA VAL A 39 -8.78 6.97 2.96
C VAL A 39 -8.91 6.01 1.78
N LEU A 40 -8.55 6.49 0.59
CA LEU A 40 -8.42 5.67 -0.61
C LEU A 40 -6.93 5.42 -0.87
N VAL A 41 -6.55 4.16 -0.99
CA VAL A 41 -5.20 3.75 -1.37
C VAL A 41 -5.32 2.80 -2.56
N ASN A 42 -4.76 3.19 -3.70
CA ASN A 42 -4.84 2.40 -4.93
C ASN A 42 -3.52 2.42 -5.70
N ALA A 43 -3.24 1.35 -6.44
CA ALA A 43 -2.20 1.36 -7.45
C ALA A 43 -2.66 2.22 -8.64
N MET A 44 -1.78 3.08 -9.15
CA MET A 44 -2.04 3.84 -10.39
C MET A 44 -1.59 3.08 -11.65
N HIS A 45 -0.93 1.92 -11.48
CA HIS A 45 -0.51 1.05 -12.57
C HIS A 45 -1.40 -0.20 -12.63
N ILE A 46 -1.80 -0.59 -13.84
CA ILE A 46 -2.71 -1.73 -14.09
C ILE A 46 -2.07 -3.10 -13.83
N THR A 47 -0.76 -3.15 -13.60
CA THR A 47 0.02 -4.36 -13.32
C THR A 47 0.46 -4.45 -11.86
N ALA A 48 -0.15 -3.66 -10.98
CA ALA A 48 0.12 -3.65 -9.55
C ALA A 48 -1.20 -3.65 -8.76
N SER A 49 -1.14 -3.93 -7.46
CA SER A 49 -2.32 -3.96 -6.59
C SER A 49 -2.00 -3.37 -5.22
N VAL A 50 -3.02 -2.84 -4.57
CA VAL A 50 -3.00 -2.51 -3.15
C VAL A 50 -4.05 -3.39 -2.50
N PHE A 51 -3.65 -4.14 -1.49
CA PHE A 51 -4.52 -5.04 -0.74
C PHE A 51 -4.08 -5.05 0.74
N ILE A 52 -4.92 -5.64 1.59
CA ILE A 52 -4.65 -5.77 3.02
C ILE A 52 -4.64 -7.26 3.34
N ASN A 53 -3.52 -7.73 3.89
CA ASN A 53 -3.37 -9.06 4.48
C ASN A 53 -2.25 -9.02 5.54
N ASP A 54 -1.99 -10.13 6.21
CA ASP A 54 -0.93 -10.28 7.21
C ASP A 54 0.47 -10.16 6.58
N ASP A 55 1.40 -9.51 7.29
CA ASP A 55 2.78 -9.29 6.85
C ASP A 55 3.66 -10.46 7.33
N GLU A 56 3.34 -11.64 6.83
CA GLU A 56 3.98 -12.90 7.20
C GLU A 56 4.72 -13.48 5.99
N SER A 57 5.99 -13.86 6.20
CA SER A 57 6.89 -14.32 5.14
C SER A 57 6.43 -15.59 4.41
N GLY A 58 5.85 -16.56 5.13
CA GLY A 58 5.26 -17.77 4.56
C GLY A 58 4.05 -17.43 3.69
N LEU A 59 3.17 -16.56 4.16
CA LEU A 59 2.01 -16.10 3.40
C LEU A 59 2.42 -15.36 2.12
N HIS A 60 3.51 -14.57 2.16
CA HIS A 60 4.06 -13.95 0.95
C HIS A 60 4.52 -14.99 -0.07
N GLN A 61 5.13 -16.09 0.39
CA GLN A 61 5.52 -17.19 -0.50
C GLN A 61 4.28 -17.91 -1.05
N ASP A 62 3.29 -18.19 -0.21
CA ASP A 62 2.03 -18.80 -0.63
C ASP A 62 1.35 -17.98 -1.75
N TYR A 63 1.39 -16.65 -1.66
CA TYR A 63 0.88 -15.77 -2.70
C TYR A 63 1.72 -15.79 -3.99
N ASP A 64 3.04 -15.88 -3.89
CA ASP A 64 3.91 -15.93 -5.08
C ASP A 64 3.74 -17.25 -5.84
N ASP A 65 3.54 -18.36 -5.11
CA ASP A 65 3.30 -19.68 -5.68
C ASP A 65 1.91 -19.80 -6.32
N TRP A 66 0.90 -19.13 -5.75
CA TRP A 66 -0.48 -19.19 -6.23
C TRP A 66 -0.74 -18.37 -7.51
N LEU A 67 -0.09 -17.21 -7.66
CA LEU A 67 -0.33 -16.24 -8.74
C LEU A 67 0.61 -16.40 -9.93
#